data_AF-A0A235HVN2-F1
#
_entry.id   AF-A0A235HVN2-F1
#
_cell.length_a   1.000
_cell.length_b   1.000
_cell.length_c   1.000
_cell.angle_alpha   90.00
_cell.angle_beta   90.00
_cell.angle_gamma   90.00
#
_symmetry.space_group_name_H-M   'P 1'
#
loop_
_entity.id
_entity.type
_entity.pdbx_description
1 polymer ?
#
loop_
_entity_poly.entity_id
_entity_poly.type
_entity_poly.pdbx_seq_one_letter_code
_entity_poly.pdbx_strand_id
1 'polypeptide(L)'
;MARVSYGDGVKARVRLLLERFLAYANDELENRERFKIALSWETSKQVVVRTQLQVLAELSGLTKEQVREALNRLVDFLGILEDLREHKLGSGSADWHFRLTFWDDKGNKDGNLKKFDEEWQRCREKLLGFQRNERKAKLTHTYYENIPLSGVVQFIGRENELQTLHQLLLQNNQVAIVAIIGMGGVGKTELALQYAITHRETYKGGICWLLPKFGDVGVQIVQFARTHLDLNPPEDLDLPVQVQYCWRRWREGEVLLVLDYVTDYREVKPYLPTFSSQFKVLITTRQQLGLIAKLSLDVLQPEAALELLKSLLKETPERVERELAVANQLCEWLGYLPLGLELVGCYLARRPDLSLAQMLRRLEEKGLNHVSLNQPKAEITAELGIAASLELSWKELDNQTQQLGCLLSMFALSPIFWSEVEEVIRRYIYLQNEGFSPDELEDVRGNLIALHLLERINESTYRLHSLVQKFLRDKLEDLPQGIELKQAFANTKFNFRRATTLYFNALLKIVPDILPIGGESEVVVCLSPTNINDSKAYVLEVSEIETVGDELNIFINAPGFQFNSNNTTSLPLDSDTANITQIASFNLTALRPGITKIKAEFYCGDTYKTTLETEVEVTAGSNAKM
;
A
#
# COMPACT_ATOMS: atom_id res chain seq x y z
N MET A 1 15.46 34.00 1.75
CA MET A 1 14.96 35.39 1.93
C MET A 1 13.75 35.34 2.84
N ALA A 2 13.69 36.20 3.86
CA ALA A 2 12.57 36.21 4.81
C ALA A 2 11.25 36.50 4.09
N ARG A 3 10.19 35.73 4.39
CA ARG A 3 8.85 35.96 3.82
C ARG A 3 8.35 37.33 4.27
N VAL A 4 8.09 38.22 3.32
CA VAL A 4 7.50 39.54 3.57
C VAL A 4 6.07 39.33 4.08
N SER A 5 5.77 39.82 5.30
CA SER A 5 4.47 39.66 5.95
C SER A 5 3.58 40.87 5.67
N TYR A 6 2.30 40.63 5.38
CA TYR A 6 1.26 41.67 5.20
C TYR A 6 0.11 41.51 6.21
N GLY A 7 0.38 40.80 7.31
CA GLY A 7 -0.60 40.47 8.34
C GLY A 7 -1.03 41.67 9.18
N ASP A 8 -2.01 41.44 10.06
CA ASP A 8 -2.67 42.50 10.83
C ASP A 8 -1.71 43.25 11.76
N GLY A 9 -0.65 42.59 12.24
CA GLY A 9 0.42 43.24 13.00
C GLY A 9 1.23 44.26 12.19
N VAL A 10 1.49 43.99 10.90
CA VAL A 10 2.17 44.94 10.00
C VAL A 10 1.23 46.09 9.66
N LYS A 11 -0.04 45.77 9.36
CA LYS A 11 -1.09 46.77 9.13
C LYS A 11 -1.19 47.77 10.29
N ALA A 12 -1.25 47.27 11.53
CA ALA A 12 -1.36 48.09 12.73
C ALA A 12 -0.19 49.07 12.86
N ARG A 13 1.05 48.64 12.57
CA ARG A 13 2.23 49.50 12.61
C ARG A 13 2.20 50.60 11.54
N VAL A 14 1.84 50.24 10.30
CA VAL A 14 1.73 51.21 9.20
C VAL A 14 0.62 52.23 9.48
N ARG A 15 -0.54 51.74 9.94
CA ARG A 15 -1.67 52.59 10.33
C ARG A 15 -1.28 53.58 11.42
N LEU A 16 -0.62 53.10 12.47
CA LEU A 16 -0.17 53.92 13.59
C LEU A 16 0.80 55.01 13.14
N LEU A 17 1.77 54.67 12.26
CA LEU A 17 2.69 55.66 11.70
C LEU A 17 1.93 56.73 10.89
N LEU A 18 0.98 56.33 10.05
CA LEU A 18 0.19 57.23 9.23
C LEU A 18 -0.73 58.14 10.08
N GLU A 19 -1.37 57.58 11.10
CA GLU A 19 -2.23 58.30 12.03
C GLU A 19 -1.46 59.38 12.80
N ARG A 20 -0.29 59.02 13.33
CA ARG A 20 0.57 59.96 14.07
C ARG A 20 1.14 61.04 13.15
N PHE A 21 1.46 60.68 11.90
CA PHE A 21 1.86 61.64 10.89
C PHE A 21 0.75 62.63 10.54
N LEU A 22 -0.49 62.15 10.31
CA LEU A 22 -1.64 63.02 10.04
C LEU A 22 -1.94 63.95 11.22
N ALA A 23 -1.88 63.43 12.45
CA ALA A 23 -2.02 64.25 13.66
C ALA A 23 -0.95 65.35 13.73
N TYR A 24 0.30 65.03 13.39
CA TYR A 24 1.38 66.03 13.30
C TYR A 24 1.14 67.08 12.21
N ALA A 25 0.62 66.65 11.06
CA ALA A 25 0.39 67.51 9.91
C ALA A 25 -0.82 68.45 10.08
N ASN A 26 -1.78 68.06 10.93
CA ASN A 26 -2.99 68.79 11.27
C ASN A 26 -2.90 69.58 12.59
N ASP A 27 -1.71 69.70 13.17
CA ASP A 27 -1.47 70.41 14.43
C ASP A 27 -2.26 69.84 15.64
N GLU A 28 -2.55 68.54 15.64
CA GLU A 28 -3.30 67.85 16.69
C GLU A 28 -2.40 67.29 17.82
N LEU A 29 -1.07 67.46 17.71
CA LEU A 29 -0.11 66.93 18.69
C LEU A 29 0.44 68.03 19.60
N GLU A 30 0.40 67.78 20.90
CA GLU A 30 1.11 68.59 21.90
C GLU A 30 2.63 68.53 21.66
N ASN A 31 3.33 69.65 21.82
CA ASN A 31 4.79 69.76 21.66
C ASN A 31 5.33 69.45 20.26
N ARG A 32 4.61 69.87 19.21
CA ARG A 32 5.00 69.72 17.80
C ARG A 32 6.44 70.15 17.50
N GLU A 33 6.90 71.24 18.13
CA GLU A 33 8.25 71.81 17.95
C GLU A 33 9.38 70.82 18.23
N ARG A 34 9.10 69.76 19.00
CA ARG A 34 10.06 68.69 19.30
C ARG A 34 10.40 67.83 18.08
N PHE A 35 9.49 67.70 17.12
CA PHE A 35 9.69 66.86 15.93
C PHE A 35 10.11 67.72 14.74
N LYS A 36 11.37 67.55 14.31
CA LYS A 36 11.94 68.25 13.14
C LYS A 36 11.50 67.60 11.83
N ILE A 37 10.22 67.78 11.48
CA ILE A 37 9.62 67.27 10.24
C ILE A 37 9.23 68.47 9.37
N ALA A 38 9.94 68.69 8.27
CA ALA A 38 9.58 69.73 7.32
C ALA A 38 8.49 69.20 6.36
N LEU A 39 7.36 69.89 6.31
CA LEU A 39 6.22 69.58 5.44
C LEU A 39 6.02 70.68 4.41
N SER A 40 6.02 70.31 3.13
CA SER A 40 5.67 71.20 2.03
C SER A 40 4.47 70.62 1.29
N TRP A 41 3.29 71.18 1.52
CA TRP A 41 2.07 70.76 0.85
C TRP A 41 2.08 71.25 -0.60
N GLU A 42 2.03 70.32 -1.56
CA GLU A 42 1.91 70.63 -2.99
C GLU A 42 0.44 70.78 -3.39
N THR A 43 -0.45 70.00 -2.77
CA THR A 43 -1.91 70.09 -2.92
C THR A 43 -2.57 69.77 -1.58
N SER A 44 -3.90 69.81 -1.50
CA SER A 44 -4.61 69.41 -0.27
C SER A 44 -4.55 67.90 0.02
N LYS A 45 -4.02 67.09 -0.91
CA LYS A 45 -3.83 65.64 -0.77
C LYS A 45 -2.38 65.18 -0.92
N GLN A 46 -1.43 66.07 -1.21
CA GLN A 46 -0.04 65.69 -1.44
C GLN A 46 0.92 66.57 -0.63
N VAL A 47 1.83 65.91 0.08
CA VAL A 47 2.85 66.57 0.90
C VAL A 47 4.21 65.98 0.63
N VAL A 48 5.20 66.85 0.47
CA VAL A 48 6.61 66.50 0.48
C VAL A 48 7.13 66.61 1.91
N VAL A 49 7.75 65.53 2.38
CA VAL A 49 8.23 65.38 3.75
C VAL A 49 9.75 65.27 3.73
N ARG A 50 10.42 66.06 4.57
CA ARG A 50 11.85 65.92 4.88
C ARG A 50 12.03 65.75 6.38
N THR A 51 12.62 64.63 6.79
CA THR A 51 12.77 64.27 8.19
C THR A 51 13.87 63.22 8.38
N GLN A 52 14.11 62.78 9.62
CA GLN A 52 14.95 61.64 9.92
C GLN A 52 14.15 60.43 10.38
N LEU A 53 14.66 59.22 10.12
CA LEU A 53 14.00 57.98 10.53
C LEU A 53 13.78 57.92 12.04
N GLN A 54 14.72 58.47 12.83
CA GLN A 54 14.60 58.56 14.28
C GLN A 54 13.42 59.44 14.72
N VAL A 55 13.20 60.56 14.04
CA VAL A 55 12.10 61.49 14.37
C VAL A 55 10.74 60.80 14.11
N LEU A 56 10.63 60.00 13.05
CA LEU A 56 9.42 59.20 12.78
C LEU A 56 9.21 58.07 13.80
N ALA A 57 10.30 57.46 14.29
CA ALA A 57 10.25 56.47 15.37
C ALA A 57 9.75 57.10 16.67
N GLU A 58 10.28 58.26 17.04
CA GLU A 58 9.84 59.03 18.22
C GLU A 58 8.37 59.48 18.08
N LEU A 59 7.95 59.91 16.89
CA LEU A 59 6.58 60.34 16.62
C LEU A 59 5.56 59.20 16.77
N SER A 60 5.93 57.98 16.36
CA SER A 60 5.01 56.83 16.32
C SER A 60 5.14 55.87 17.50
N GLY A 61 6.22 55.96 18.28
CA GLY A 61 6.56 54.99 19.32
C GLY A 61 7.08 53.64 18.78
N LEU A 62 7.36 53.55 17.47
CA LEU A 62 7.87 52.34 16.81
C LEU A 62 9.41 52.32 16.78
N THR A 63 10.01 51.14 16.61
CA THR A 63 11.47 51.05 16.39
C THR A 63 11.86 51.56 15.00
N LYS A 64 13.13 51.95 14.79
CA LYS A 64 13.62 52.42 13.48
C LYS A 64 13.40 51.38 12.37
N GLU A 65 13.53 50.10 12.69
CA GLU A 65 13.31 48.97 11.78
C GLU A 65 11.82 48.86 11.40
N GLN A 66 10.92 49.01 12.37
CA GLN A 66 9.48 48.97 12.15
C GLN A 66 9.00 50.17 11.33
N VAL A 67 9.55 51.37 11.57
CA VAL A 67 9.26 52.55 10.74
C VAL A 67 9.76 52.33 9.31
N ARG A 68 10.97 51.77 9.13
CA ARG A 68 11.50 51.45 7.81
C ARG A 68 10.62 50.42 7.08
N GLU A 69 10.20 49.36 7.77
CA GLU A 69 9.25 48.38 7.24
C GLU A 69 7.96 49.07 6.82
N ALA A 70 7.43 49.97 7.66
CA ALA A 70 6.18 50.66 7.39
C ALA A 70 6.27 51.60 6.18
N LEU A 71 7.33 52.42 6.09
CA LEU A 71 7.57 53.28 4.93
C LEU A 71 7.71 52.45 3.65
N ASN A 72 8.42 51.32 3.71
CA ASN A 72 8.50 50.41 2.57
C ASN A 72 7.11 49.90 2.17
N ARG A 73 6.23 49.54 3.10
CA ARG A 73 4.84 49.15 2.78
C ARG A 73 4.03 50.28 2.13
N LEU A 74 4.26 51.53 2.53
CA LEU A 74 3.61 52.67 1.87
C LEU A 74 4.07 52.85 0.42
N VAL A 75 5.31 52.45 0.11
CA VAL A 75 5.85 52.43 -1.27
C VAL A 75 5.34 51.22 -2.05
N ASP A 76 5.63 50.01 -1.57
CA ASP A 76 5.51 48.79 -2.38
C ASP A 76 4.15 48.11 -2.28
N PHE A 77 3.35 48.40 -1.25
CA PHE A 77 2.06 47.76 -1.02
C PHE A 77 0.87 48.70 -1.25
N LEU A 78 0.93 49.93 -0.73
CA LEU A 78 -0.14 50.92 -0.93
C LEU A 78 0.14 51.88 -2.10
N GLY A 79 1.40 52.03 -2.51
CA GLY A 79 1.77 52.94 -3.59
C GLY A 79 1.47 54.42 -3.31
N ILE A 80 1.38 54.82 -2.04
CA ILE A 80 1.08 56.21 -1.64
C ILE A 80 2.32 57.02 -1.31
N LEU A 81 3.48 56.38 -1.17
CA LEU A 81 4.75 57.02 -0.88
C LEU A 81 5.69 56.92 -2.08
N GLU A 82 6.19 58.07 -2.54
CA GLU A 82 7.21 58.17 -3.57
C GLU A 82 8.54 58.63 -2.94
N ASP A 83 9.60 57.83 -3.09
CA ASP A 83 10.94 58.16 -2.57
C ASP A 83 11.63 59.19 -3.49
N LEU A 84 11.96 60.36 -2.93
CA LEU A 84 12.57 61.50 -3.63
C LEU A 84 14.07 61.65 -3.33
N ARG A 85 14.70 60.67 -2.69
CA ARG A 85 16.15 60.67 -2.45
C ARG A 85 16.92 60.33 -3.72
N GLU A 86 18.04 61.02 -3.96
CA GLU A 86 18.89 60.84 -5.15
C GLU A 86 19.55 59.45 -5.24
N HIS A 87 19.78 58.79 -4.09
CA HIS A 87 20.26 57.41 -4.02
C HIS A 87 19.13 56.48 -3.53
N LYS A 88 18.43 55.81 -4.46
CA LYS A 88 17.29 54.92 -4.14
C LYS A 88 17.74 53.53 -3.68
N LEU A 89 17.14 53.08 -2.57
CA LEU A 89 17.20 51.74 -1.96
C LEU A 89 18.60 51.15 -1.71
N GLY A 90 19.06 51.23 -0.46
CA GLY A 90 20.20 50.45 0.05
C GLY A 90 21.15 51.22 0.97
N SER A 91 21.12 52.56 0.95
CA SER A 91 21.92 53.36 1.88
C SER A 91 21.13 53.59 3.17
N GLY A 92 21.74 53.31 4.32
CA GLY A 92 21.19 53.59 5.64
C GLY A 92 21.11 55.09 5.97
N SER A 93 20.74 55.94 5.00
CA SER A 93 20.64 57.39 5.19
C SER A 93 19.64 57.68 6.30
N ALA A 94 20.11 58.45 7.29
CA ALA A 94 19.28 58.92 8.39
C ALA A 94 18.18 59.86 7.91
N ASP A 95 18.45 60.60 6.82
CA ASP A 95 17.56 61.57 6.21
C ASP A 95 16.63 60.92 5.18
N TRP A 96 15.34 61.18 5.33
CA TRP A 96 14.25 60.71 4.51
C TRP A 96 13.59 61.89 3.81
N HIS A 97 13.46 61.78 2.49
CA HIS A 97 12.81 62.75 1.63
C HIS A 97 11.85 62.01 0.70
N PHE A 98 10.56 62.23 0.88
CA PHE A 98 9.53 61.50 0.14
C PHE A 98 8.27 62.33 -0.03
N ARG A 99 7.47 61.99 -1.03
CA ARG A 99 6.12 62.52 -1.24
C ARG A 99 5.10 61.50 -0.75
N LEU A 100 4.12 61.95 0.01
CA LEU A 100 2.93 61.17 0.39
C LEU A 100 1.71 61.70 -0.35
N THR A 101 0.91 60.78 -0.90
CA THR A 101 -0.38 61.07 -1.55
C THR A 101 -1.52 60.45 -0.76
N PHE A 102 -2.40 61.30 -0.22
CA PHE A 102 -3.57 60.94 0.57
C PHE A 102 -4.81 60.71 -0.30
N TRP A 103 -5.79 59.98 0.24
CA TRP A 103 -7.05 59.68 -0.45
C TRP A 103 -8.08 60.80 -0.29
N ASP A 104 -8.03 61.52 0.83
CA ASP A 104 -8.90 62.64 1.17
C ASP A 104 -8.10 63.89 1.55
N ASP A 105 -8.79 65.01 1.71
CA ASP A 105 -8.19 66.28 2.13
C ASP A 105 -7.39 66.13 3.43
N LYS A 106 -6.28 66.85 3.56
CA LYS A 106 -5.41 66.85 4.73
C LYS A 106 -6.17 67.03 6.05
N GLY A 107 -7.22 67.86 6.07
CA GLY A 107 -8.04 68.10 7.26
C GLY A 107 -8.95 66.92 7.66
N ASN A 108 -9.18 65.96 6.76
CA ASN A 108 -10.01 64.79 7.02
C ASN A 108 -9.16 63.57 7.42
N LYS A 109 -8.63 63.59 8.64
CA LYS A 109 -7.81 62.50 9.20
C LYS A 109 -8.57 61.17 9.22
N ASP A 110 -9.80 61.16 9.73
CA ASP A 110 -10.62 59.95 9.83
C ASP A 110 -10.99 59.39 8.45
N GLY A 111 -11.28 60.27 7.48
CA GLY A 111 -11.51 59.88 6.09
C GLY A 111 -10.29 59.20 5.47
N ASN A 112 -9.10 59.75 5.69
CA ASN A 112 -7.84 59.17 5.23
C ASN A 112 -7.52 57.83 5.90
N LEU A 113 -7.76 57.69 7.21
CA LEU A 113 -7.54 56.42 7.93
C LEU A 113 -8.56 55.34 7.57
N LYS A 114 -9.81 55.73 7.29
CA LYS A 114 -10.81 54.81 6.75
C LYS A 114 -10.43 54.34 5.35
N LYS A 115 -10.01 55.26 4.48
CA LYS A 115 -9.50 54.95 3.14
C LYS A 115 -8.24 54.08 3.17
N PHE A 116 -7.36 54.31 4.14
CA PHE A 116 -6.23 53.42 4.39
C PHE A 116 -6.68 52.00 4.71
N ASP A 117 -7.66 51.81 5.60
CA ASP A 117 -8.15 50.46 5.91
C ASP A 117 -8.79 49.78 4.71
N GLU A 118 -9.59 50.53 3.94
CA GLU A 118 -10.22 50.08 2.70
C GLU A 118 -9.17 49.67 1.67
N GLU A 119 -8.18 50.52 1.39
CA GLU A 119 -7.16 50.24 0.36
C GLU A 119 -6.15 49.17 0.82
N TRP A 120 -5.81 49.12 2.10
CA TRP A 120 -5.01 48.03 2.67
C TRP A 120 -5.73 46.69 2.51
N GLN A 121 -7.03 46.63 2.83
CA GLN A 121 -7.82 45.42 2.61
C GLN A 121 -7.94 45.11 1.11
N ARG A 122 -8.16 46.11 0.25
CA ARG A 122 -8.22 45.92 -1.20
C ARG A 122 -6.92 45.38 -1.78
N CYS A 123 -5.76 45.89 -1.36
CA CYS A 123 -4.45 45.38 -1.79
C CYS A 123 -4.21 43.96 -1.27
N ARG A 124 -4.60 43.66 -0.03
CA ARG A 124 -4.56 42.31 0.54
C ARG A 124 -5.49 41.37 -0.23
N GLU A 125 -6.68 41.83 -0.59
CA GLU A 125 -7.65 41.12 -1.42
C GLU A 125 -7.17 40.93 -2.86
N LYS A 126 -6.32 41.81 -3.41
CA LYS A 126 -5.66 41.58 -4.71
C LYS A 126 -4.56 40.52 -4.64
N LEU A 127 -3.74 40.51 -3.58
CA LEU A 127 -2.78 39.43 -3.33
C LEU A 127 -3.49 38.08 -3.14
N LEU A 128 -4.56 38.08 -2.34
CA LEU A 128 -5.43 36.93 -2.18
C LEU A 128 -6.20 36.61 -3.46
N GLY A 129 -6.54 37.62 -4.27
CA GLY A 129 -7.28 37.59 -5.54
C GLY A 129 -6.52 36.90 -6.67
N PHE A 130 -5.20 37.07 -6.72
CA PHE A 130 -4.31 36.30 -7.58
C PHE A 130 -4.22 34.82 -7.13
N GLN A 131 -4.43 34.54 -5.83
CA GLN A 131 -4.65 33.19 -5.30
C GLN A 131 -6.13 32.73 -5.40
N ARG A 132 -7.08 33.64 -5.70
CA ARG A 132 -8.54 33.39 -5.63
C ARG A 132 -9.16 33.01 -6.97
N ASN A 133 -8.43 33.13 -8.08
CA ASN A 133 -8.77 32.36 -9.29
C ASN A 133 -8.48 30.86 -9.13
N GLU A 134 -7.85 30.44 -8.02
CA GLU A 134 -7.85 29.04 -7.59
C GLU A 134 -8.89 28.74 -6.49
N ARG A 135 -9.37 29.72 -5.70
CA ARG A 135 -10.26 29.42 -4.54
C ARG A 135 -11.19 30.57 -4.13
N LYS A 136 -12.36 30.72 -4.74
CA LYS A 136 -13.43 31.57 -4.17
C LYS A 136 -14.31 30.81 -3.17
N ALA A 137 -14.21 31.28 -1.92
CA ALA A 137 -15.27 31.47 -0.91
C ALA A 137 -15.90 30.25 -0.22
N LYS A 138 -15.31 29.84 0.91
CA LYS A 138 -16.05 29.33 2.08
C LYS A 138 -15.77 30.23 3.29
N LEU A 139 -16.79 30.41 4.13
CA LEU A 139 -16.75 31.14 5.40
C LEU A 139 -15.56 30.64 6.25
N THR A 140 -14.86 31.52 6.97
CA THR A 140 -13.86 31.12 7.96
C THR A 140 -14.54 30.36 9.10
N HIS A 141 -14.66 29.04 8.95
CA HIS A 141 -14.87 28.11 10.06
C HIS A 141 -13.59 28.11 10.90
N THR A 142 -13.71 28.41 12.19
CA THR A 142 -12.70 28.00 13.17
C THR A 142 -12.82 26.48 13.27
N TYR A 143 -11.90 25.75 12.62
CA TYR A 143 -11.87 24.30 12.72
C TYR A 143 -11.23 23.90 14.04
N TYR A 144 -12.01 23.27 14.91
CA TYR A 144 -11.53 22.73 16.19
C TYR A 144 -10.92 21.36 15.95
N GLU A 145 -9.64 21.34 15.59
CA GLU A 145 -8.97 20.10 15.20
C GLU A 145 -7.48 20.07 15.48
N ASN A 146 -6.93 18.86 15.53
CA ASN A 146 -5.51 18.56 15.62
C ASN A 146 -5.11 17.49 14.59
N ILE A 147 -5.70 17.54 13.39
CA ILE A 147 -5.43 16.60 12.30
C ILE A 147 -3.92 16.64 11.97
N PRO A 148 -3.22 15.48 11.92
CA PRO A 148 -1.81 15.44 11.56
C PRO A 148 -1.59 15.83 10.10
N LEU A 149 -0.36 16.25 9.76
CA LEU A 149 -0.02 16.50 8.37
C LEU A 149 0.04 15.19 7.60
N SER A 150 -0.64 15.13 6.45
CA SER A 150 -0.41 14.06 5.47
C SER A 150 0.94 14.27 4.81
N GLY A 151 1.78 13.24 4.81
CA GLY A 151 3.08 13.25 4.12
C GLY A 151 3.07 12.48 2.80
N VAL A 152 1.92 11.93 2.37
CA VAL A 152 1.86 11.23 1.08
C VAL A 152 1.83 12.22 -0.07
N VAL A 153 2.54 11.90 -1.15
CA VAL A 153 2.60 12.74 -2.36
C VAL A 153 1.23 12.79 -3.07
N GLN A 154 0.54 11.66 -3.11
CA GLN A 154 -0.78 11.52 -3.71
C GLN A 154 -1.54 10.34 -3.08
N PHE A 155 -2.84 10.50 -2.86
CA PHE A 155 -3.73 9.44 -2.41
C PHE A 155 -4.44 8.84 -3.63
N ILE A 156 -4.34 7.52 -3.82
CA ILE A 156 -4.73 6.83 -5.07
C ILE A 156 -5.45 5.52 -4.77
N GLY A 157 -6.54 5.25 -5.50
CA GLY A 157 -7.16 3.93 -5.62
C GLY A 157 -7.91 3.47 -4.37
N ARG A 158 -8.48 4.42 -3.62
CA ARG A 158 -9.19 4.19 -2.34
C ARG A 158 -10.53 4.92 -2.26
N GLU A 159 -11.04 5.35 -3.40
CA GLU A 159 -12.26 6.15 -3.51
C GLU A 159 -13.48 5.34 -3.01
N ASN A 160 -13.53 4.05 -3.32
CA ASN A 160 -14.59 3.16 -2.86
C ASN A 160 -14.54 2.96 -1.35
N GLU A 161 -13.34 2.71 -0.79
CA GLU A 161 -13.17 2.53 0.65
C GLU A 161 -13.51 3.79 1.43
N LEU A 162 -13.21 4.99 0.90
CA LEU A 162 -13.67 6.26 1.50
C LEU A 162 -15.19 6.37 1.51
N GLN A 163 -15.87 5.97 0.43
CA GLN A 163 -17.33 5.98 0.36
C GLN A 163 -17.95 4.96 1.33
N THR A 164 -17.41 3.74 1.39
CA THR A 164 -17.85 2.72 2.34
C THR A 164 -17.62 3.16 3.77
N LEU A 165 -16.47 3.77 4.06
CA LEU A 165 -16.17 4.32 5.39
C LEU A 165 -17.21 5.37 5.80
N HIS A 166 -17.55 6.27 4.88
CA HIS A 166 -18.58 7.28 5.11
C HIS A 166 -19.92 6.65 5.46
N GLN A 167 -20.37 5.67 4.65
CA GLN A 167 -21.63 4.96 4.90
C GLN A 167 -21.64 4.24 6.25
N LEU A 168 -20.55 3.59 6.62
CA LEU A 168 -20.41 2.92 7.92
C LEU A 168 -20.51 3.92 9.08
N LEU A 169 -19.89 5.10 8.96
CA LEU A 169 -19.95 6.15 9.99
C LEU A 169 -21.31 6.85 10.06
N LEU A 170 -22.10 6.84 8.98
CA LEU A 170 -23.49 7.30 9.04
C LEU A 170 -24.37 6.31 9.83
N GLN A 171 -24.16 5.01 9.63
CA GLN A 171 -24.97 3.94 10.23
C GLN A 171 -24.53 3.58 11.66
N ASN A 172 -23.26 3.80 12.00
CA ASN A 172 -22.66 3.39 13.26
C ASN A 172 -22.00 4.58 13.95
N ASN A 173 -21.89 4.53 15.28
CA ASN A 173 -21.12 5.54 16.03
C ASN A 173 -19.65 5.15 16.18
N GLN A 174 -19.30 3.89 15.95
CA GLN A 174 -17.93 3.40 16.01
C GLN A 174 -17.64 2.55 14.77
N VAL A 175 -16.55 2.86 14.08
CA VAL A 175 -16.05 2.11 12.93
C VAL A 175 -14.56 1.88 13.09
N ALA A 176 -14.12 0.65 12.87
CA ALA A 176 -12.71 0.29 12.86
C ALA A 176 -12.21 0.05 11.43
N ILE A 177 -11.15 0.73 11.02
CA ILE A 177 -10.37 0.38 9.84
C ILE A 177 -9.36 -0.68 10.26
N VAL A 178 -9.52 -1.87 9.73
CA VAL A 178 -8.65 -3.03 9.93
C VAL A 178 -7.99 -3.38 8.62
N ALA A 179 -6.84 -4.05 8.65
CA ALA A 179 -6.23 -4.56 7.43
C ALA A 179 -6.70 -5.99 7.19
N ILE A 180 -6.90 -6.37 5.93
CA ILE A 180 -7.08 -7.79 5.58
C ILE A 180 -5.77 -8.54 5.86
N ILE A 181 -4.66 -7.91 5.48
CA ILE A 181 -3.30 -8.42 5.63
C ILE A 181 -2.51 -7.52 6.60
N GLY A 182 -1.83 -8.14 7.57
CA GLY A 182 -1.32 -7.58 8.82
C GLY A 182 -0.16 -6.65 8.77
N MET A 183 0.21 -6.27 7.57
CA MET A 183 1.34 -5.40 7.38
C MET A 183 0.98 -3.99 7.88
N GLY A 184 1.94 -3.39 8.58
CA GLY A 184 2.04 -1.95 8.58
C GLY A 184 2.17 -1.46 7.14
N GLY A 185 1.50 -0.35 6.80
CA GLY A 185 1.70 0.28 5.50
C GLY A 185 0.66 0.02 4.42
N VAL A 186 -0.47 -0.64 4.72
CA VAL A 186 -1.62 -0.76 3.80
C VAL A 186 -2.40 0.56 3.62
N GLY A 187 -2.16 1.54 4.49
CA GLY A 187 -2.76 2.89 4.41
C GLY A 187 -3.95 3.15 5.33
N LYS A 188 -4.14 2.39 6.43
CA LYS A 188 -5.25 2.61 7.39
C LYS A 188 -5.27 4.04 7.95
N THR A 189 -4.12 4.50 8.45
CA THR A 189 -3.91 5.84 8.99
C THR A 189 -4.16 6.90 7.92
N GLU A 190 -3.61 6.70 6.71
CA GLU A 190 -3.82 7.64 5.61
C GLU A 190 -5.29 7.69 5.17
N LEU A 191 -5.99 6.55 5.11
CA LEU A 191 -7.43 6.51 4.80
C LEU A 191 -8.25 7.28 5.83
N ALA A 192 -7.97 7.11 7.13
CA ALA A 192 -8.61 7.87 8.19
C ALA A 192 -8.33 9.39 8.07
N LEU A 193 -7.09 9.74 7.71
CA LEU A 193 -6.65 11.11 7.52
C LEU A 193 -7.36 11.76 6.33
N GLN A 194 -7.38 11.11 5.18
CA GLN A 194 -8.07 11.58 3.98
C GLN A 194 -9.57 11.70 4.22
N TYR A 195 -10.17 10.77 4.96
CA TYR A 195 -11.57 10.87 5.38
C TYR A 195 -11.82 12.11 6.23
N ALA A 196 -11.00 12.33 7.26
CA ALA A 196 -11.11 13.49 8.16
C ALA A 196 -10.94 14.82 7.41
N ILE A 197 -9.97 14.90 6.50
CA ILE A 197 -9.73 16.09 5.66
C ILE A 197 -10.91 16.33 4.70
N THR A 198 -11.41 15.27 4.05
CA THR A 198 -12.50 15.37 3.06
C THR A 198 -13.83 15.77 3.71
N HIS A 199 -14.12 15.26 4.91
CA HIS A 199 -15.36 15.49 5.63
C HIS A 199 -15.23 16.55 6.74
N ARG A 200 -14.17 17.37 6.68
CA ARG A 200 -13.85 18.39 7.69
C ARG A 200 -15.01 19.34 8.00
N GLU A 201 -15.85 19.62 7.01
CA GLU A 201 -17.00 20.52 7.15
C GLU A 201 -18.26 19.84 7.71
N THR A 202 -18.31 18.51 7.67
CA THR A 202 -19.38 17.72 8.30
C THR A 202 -19.26 17.80 9.83
N TYR A 203 -18.03 17.66 10.33
CA TYR A 203 -17.74 17.57 11.76
C TYR A 203 -17.55 18.94 12.43
N LYS A 204 -18.64 19.72 12.52
CA LYS A 204 -18.65 21.07 13.10
C LYS A 204 -18.30 21.12 14.60
N GLY A 205 -18.53 20.03 15.31
CA GLY A 205 -18.12 19.86 16.71
C GLY A 205 -16.61 19.61 16.88
N GLY A 206 -15.88 19.43 15.79
CA GLY A 206 -14.42 19.29 15.75
C GLY A 206 -13.95 17.90 15.33
N ILE A 207 -12.66 17.82 15.01
CA ILE A 207 -11.97 16.58 14.68
C ILE A 207 -10.83 16.37 15.67
N CYS A 208 -11.03 15.42 16.59
CA CYS A 208 -10.08 15.09 17.64
C CYS A 208 -9.29 13.83 17.23
N TRP A 209 -8.04 14.01 16.85
CA TRP A 209 -7.10 12.96 16.50
C TRP A 209 -6.26 12.57 17.72
N LEU A 210 -6.30 11.30 18.10
CA LEU A 210 -5.66 10.74 19.27
C LEU A 210 -4.74 9.60 18.83
N LEU A 211 -3.60 9.49 19.51
CA LEU A 211 -2.57 8.47 19.23
C LEU A 211 -2.32 7.64 20.49
N PRO A 212 -3.11 6.59 20.77
CA PRO A 212 -3.00 5.80 22.00
C PRO A 212 -1.61 5.16 22.20
N LYS A 213 -0.90 4.85 21.11
CA LYS A 213 0.49 4.36 21.14
C LYS A 213 1.46 5.31 21.88
N PHE A 214 1.19 6.61 21.87
CA PHE A 214 2.13 7.63 22.38
C PHE A 214 1.67 8.28 23.69
N GLY A 215 0.65 7.73 24.36
CA GLY A 215 0.23 8.18 25.69
C GLY A 215 -1.21 7.82 26.03
N ASP A 216 -1.59 8.04 27.29
CA ASP A 216 -2.95 7.78 27.77
C ASP A 216 -3.99 8.62 27.01
N VAL A 217 -5.01 7.94 26.49
CA VAL A 217 -6.07 8.53 25.65
C VAL A 217 -6.89 9.56 26.42
N GLY A 218 -7.17 9.32 27.70
CA GLY A 218 -7.88 10.26 28.57
C GLY A 218 -7.12 11.56 28.73
N VAL A 219 -5.79 11.50 28.92
CA VAL A 219 -4.94 12.70 29.01
C VAL A 219 -4.99 13.47 27.69
N GLN A 220 -4.88 12.80 26.55
CA GLN A 220 -4.94 13.44 25.24
C GLN A 220 -6.31 14.10 24.98
N ILE A 221 -7.42 13.49 25.41
CA ILE A 221 -8.77 14.08 25.31
C ILE A 221 -8.86 15.38 26.13
N VAL A 222 -8.41 15.35 27.39
CA VAL A 222 -8.41 16.52 28.27
C VAL A 222 -7.54 17.62 27.69
N GLN A 223 -6.36 17.28 27.15
CA GLN A 223 -5.47 18.24 26.54
C GLN A 223 -6.07 18.86 25.27
N PHE A 224 -6.73 18.07 24.43
CA PHE A 224 -7.46 18.59 23.27
C PHE A 224 -8.58 19.54 23.71
N ALA A 225 -9.36 19.15 24.71
CA ALA A 225 -10.45 19.95 25.25
C ALA A 225 -9.95 21.31 25.79
N ARG A 226 -8.82 21.33 26.50
CA ARG A 226 -8.18 22.56 26.99
C ARG A 226 -7.67 23.45 25.84
N THR A 227 -6.91 22.87 24.91
CA THR A 227 -6.17 23.62 23.89
C THR A 227 -7.03 24.08 22.71
N HIS A 228 -8.00 23.26 22.31
CA HIS A 228 -8.82 23.52 21.12
C HIS A 228 -10.24 23.97 21.47
N LEU A 229 -10.81 23.55 22.61
CA LEU A 229 -12.20 23.87 22.95
C LEU A 229 -12.35 24.93 24.04
N ASP A 230 -11.27 25.30 24.72
CA ASP A 230 -11.25 26.16 25.92
C ASP A 230 -12.06 25.55 27.09
N LEU A 231 -12.01 24.22 27.22
CA LEU A 231 -12.64 23.47 28.30
C LEU A 231 -11.60 23.08 29.36
N ASN A 232 -11.74 23.62 30.57
CA ASN A 232 -10.80 23.39 31.66
C ASN A 232 -11.44 22.52 32.76
N PRO A 233 -11.37 21.18 32.66
CA PRO A 233 -11.83 20.31 33.75
C PRO A 233 -10.99 20.55 35.01
N PRO A 234 -11.60 20.55 36.22
CA PRO A 234 -10.89 20.69 37.48
C PRO A 234 -9.79 19.63 37.65
N GLU A 235 -8.61 20.06 38.11
CA GLU A 235 -7.41 19.20 38.19
C GLU A 235 -7.46 18.19 39.35
N ASP A 236 -8.31 18.42 40.34
CA ASP A 236 -8.53 17.56 41.50
C ASP A 236 -9.41 16.33 41.20
N LEU A 237 -10.03 16.27 40.02
CA LEU A 237 -10.83 15.14 39.58
C LEU A 237 -9.97 14.02 39.01
N ASP A 238 -10.39 12.77 39.22
CA ASP A 238 -9.79 11.63 38.53
C ASP A 238 -9.95 11.74 37.00
N LEU A 239 -8.99 11.21 36.26
CA LEU A 239 -8.93 11.34 34.80
C LEU A 239 -10.23 10.90 34.07
N PRO A 240 -10.88 9.75 34.39
CA PRO A 240 -12.15 9.39 33.77
C PRO A 240 -13.26 10.41 34.00
N VAL A 241 -13.26 11.08 35.16
CA VAL A 241 -14.23 12.13 35.50
C VAL A 241 -13.93 13.41 34.73
N GLN A 242 -12.66 13.77 34.55
CA GLN A 242 -12.25 14.88 33.69
C GLN A 242 -12.66 14.64 32.22
N VAL A 243 -12.50 13.43 31.72
CA VAL A 243 -12.93 13.04 30.37
C VAL A 243 -14.46 13.15 30.24
N GLN A 244 -15.21 12.64 31.21
CA GLN A 244 -16.67 12.77 31.22
C GLN A 244 -17.12 14.24 31.30
N TYR A 245 -16.40 15.09 32.05
CA TYR A 245 -16.62 16.53 32.10
C TYR A 245 -16.49 17.14 30.69
N CYS A 246 -15.46 16.76 29.95
CA CYS A 246 -15.22 17.22 28.57
C CYS A 246 -16.34 16.77 27.64
N TRP A 247 -16.75 15.49 27.69
CA TRP A 247 -17.82 14.97 26.83
C TRP A 247 -19.16 15.65 27.03
N ARG A 248 -19.52 15.99 28.27
CA ARG A 248 -20.80 16.68 28.57
C ARG A 248 -20.83 18.14 28.13
N ARG A 249 -19.66 18.76 27.97
CA ARG A 249 -19.51 20.18 27.62
C ARG A 249 -18.88 20.39 26.25
N TRP A 250 -18.74 19.31 25.48
CA TRP A 250 -18.27 19.38 24.13
C TRP A 250 -19.19 20.27 23.30
N ARG A 251 -18.63 20.96 22.32
CA ARG A 251 -19.40 21.90 21.48
C ARG A 251 -20.48 21.17 20.67
N GLU A 252 -21.53 21.90 20.33
CA GLU A 252 -22.60 21.40 19.46
C GLU A 252 -22.09 21.06 18.05
N GLY A 253 -22.71 20.05 17.43
CA GLY A 253 -22.36 19.55 16.10
C GLY A 253 -21.75 18.15 16.13
N GLU A 254 -21.66 17.50 14.96
CA GLU A 254 -21.01 16.20 14.85
C GLU A 254 -19.51 16.32 15.11
N VAL A 255 -18.95 15.35 15.82
CA VAL A 255 -17.54 15.27 16.21
C VAL A 255 -16.95 13.99 15.63
N LEU A 256 -15.80 14.09 14.97
CA LEU A 256 -15.01 12.92 14.58
C LEU A 256 -13.90 12.72 15.61
N LEU A 257 -13.94 11.59 16.31
CA LEU A 257 -12.88 11.13 17.21
C LEU A 257 -12.07 10.06 16.48
N VAL A 258 -10.84 10.37 16.08
CA VAL A 258 -9.95 9.40 15.42
C VAL A 258 -8.98 8.84 16.46
N LEU A 259 -9.01 7.53 16.67
CA LEU A 259 -8.06 6.78 17.49
C LEU A 259 -7.13 6.03 16.54
N ASP A 260 -6.01 6.65 16.23
CA ASP A 260 -5.04 6.10 15.29
C ASP A 260 -4.00 5.25 16.03
N TYR A 261 -3.75 4.04 15.53
CA TYR A 261 -2.80 3.09 16.07
C TYR A 261 -3.23 2.48 17.43
N VAL A 262 -4.47 2.01 17.53
CA VAL A 262 -4.94 1.26 18.72
C VAL A 262 -4.30 -0.12 18.75
N THR A 263 -3.49 -0.39 19.77
CA THR A 263 -2.87 -1.70 20.05
C THR A 263 -3.68 -2.54 21.03
N ASP A 264 -4.41 -1.92 21.98
CA ASP A 264 -5.36 -2.59 22.86
C ASP A 264 -6.65 -1.76 23.03
N TYR A 265 -7.76 -2.26 22.49
CA TYR A 265 -9.05 -1.60 22.60
C TYR A 265 -9.57 -1.50 24.04
N ARG A 266 -9.16 -2.40 24.94
CA ARG A 266 -9.61 -2.40 26.35
C ARG A 266 -9.11 -1.18 27.12
N GLU A 267 -7.97 -0.64 26.73
CA GLU A 267 -7.37 0.54 27.34
C GLU A 267 -8.07 1.84 26.91
N VAL A 268 -8.57 1.88 25.67
CA VAL A 268 -9.23 3.09 25.12
C VAL A 268 -10.73 3.12 25.38
N LYS A 269 -11.39 1.95 25.43
CA LYS A 269 -12.84 1.80 25.60
C LYS A 269 -13.42 2.60 26.79
N PRO A 270 -12.80 2.64 27.98
CA PRO A 270 -13.33 3.38 29.12
C PRO A 270 -13.46 4.90 28.90
N TYR A 271 -12.69 5.47 27.97
CA TYR A 271 -12.66 6.90 27.70
C TYR A 271 -13.59 7.32 26.56
N LEU A 272 -14.18 6.37 25.82
CA LEU A 272 -15.03 6.69 24.67
C LEU A 272 -16.37 7.31 25.09
N PRO A 273 -16.92 8.22 24.28
CA PRO A 273 -18.26 8.77 24.53
C PRO A 273 -19.32 7.69 24.32
N THR A 274 -20.08 7.35 25.37
CA THR A 274 -21.10 6.28 25.34
C THR A 274 -22.54 6.77 25.24
N PHE A 275 -22.81 8.07 25.47
CA PHE A 275 -24.17 8.59 25.67
C PHE A 275 -24.68 9.54 24.57
N SER A 276 -23.86 9.87 23.57
CA SER A 276 -24.23 10.86 22.56
C SER A 276 -23.95 10.36 21.14
N SER A 277 -24.96 10.49 20.27
CA SER A 277 -24.87 10.21 18.84
C SER A 277 -24.07 11.26 18.07
N GLN A 278 -23.70 12.38 18.71
CA GLN A 278 -22.90 13.42 18.08
C GLN A 278 -21.46 12.95 17.78
N PHE A 279 -20.96 11.94 18.49
CA PHE A 279 -19.60 11.45 18.33
C PHE A 279 -19.55 10.27 17.36
N LYS A 280 -18.73 10.42 16.33
CA LYS A 280 -18.33 9.36 15.42
C LYS A 280 -16.90 8.97 15.74
N VAL A 281 -16.68 7.73 16.16
CA VAL A 281 -15.38 7.20 16.55
C VAL A 281 -14.82 6.38 15.38
N LEU A 282 -13.68 6.80 14.87
CA LEU A 282 -12.93 6.11 13.85
C LEU A 282 -11.66 5.52 14.46
N ILE A 283 -11.50 4.20 14.37
CA ILE A 283 -10.38 3.49 15.00
C ILE A 283 -9.50 2.91 13.89
N THR A 284 -8.19 3.13 13.93
CA THR A 284 -7.26 2.33 13.14
C THR A 284 -6.57 1.33 14.07
N THR A 285 -6.60 0.05 13.71
CA THR A 285 -6.04 -0.99 14.58
C THR A 285 -5.53 -2.18 13.76
N ARG A 286 -4.66 -2.97 14.39
CA ARG A 286 -4.28 -4.31 13.93
C ARG A 286 -5.02 -5.41 14.70
N GLN A 287 -5.85 -5.06 15.70
CA GLN A 287 -6.63 -6.03 16.46
C GLN A 287 -7.93 -6.38 15.73
N GLN A 288 -8.35 -7.64 15.86
CA GLN A 288 -9.73 -8.01 15.51
C GLN A 288 -10.70 -7.58 16.61
N LEU A 289 -11.55 -6.59 16.31
CA LEU A 289 -12.53 -6.07 17.27
C LEU A 289 -13.91 -6.69 17.05
N GLY A 290 -14.37 -7.65 17.87
CA GLY A 290 -15.57 -8.44 17.59
C GLY A 290 -16.89 -7.66 17.39
N LEU A 291 -17.14 -6.59 18.16
CA LEU A 291 -18.46 -5.94 18.26
C LEU A 291 -18.58 -4.59 17.53
N ILE A 292 -17.54 -4.17 16.81
CA ILE A 292 -17.49 -2.84 16.15
C ILE A 292 -17.58 -3.04 14.64
N ALA A 293 -18.33 -2.17 13.95
CA ALA A 293 -18.39 -2.18 12.49
C ALA A 293 -16.99 -2.02 11.89
N LYS A 294 -16.66 -2.79 10.86
CA LYS A 294 -15.31 -2.84 10.30
C LYS A 294 -15.28 -2.45 8.84
N LEU A 295 -14.28 -1.68 8.47
CA LEU A 295 -13.82 -1.56 7.09
C LEU A 295 -12.50 -2.33 6.97
N SER A 296 -12.51 -3.40 6.18
CA SER A 296 -11.31 -4.19 5.90
C SER A 296 -10.58 -3.60 4.70
N LEU A 297 -9.32 -3.23 4.89
CA LEU A 297 -8.48 -2.63 3.86
C LEU A 297 -7.49 -3.66 3.31
N ASP A 298 -7.56 -3.91 2.01
CA ASP A 298 -6.62 -4.78 1.29
C ASP A 298 -5.44 -3.98 0.70
N VAL A 299 -4.46 -4.62 0.07
CA VAL A 299 -3.44 -3.97 -0.78
C VAL A 299 -4.08 -3.21 -1.96
N LEU A 300 -3.29 -2.41 -2.67
CA LEU A 300 -3.80 -1.70 -3.85
C LEU A 300 -4.07 -2.68 -5.00
N GLN A 301 -5.03 -2.31 -5.85
CA GLN A 301 -5.19 -2.96 -7.14
C GLN A 301 -3.95 -2.69 -8.03
N PRO A 302 -3.61 -3.59 -8.98
CA PRO A 302 -2.41 -3.45 -9.80
C PRO A 302 -2.30 -2.09 -10.51
N GLU A 303 -3.41 -1.57 -11.03
CA GLU A 303 -3.45 -0.29 -11.73
C GLU A 303 -3.16 0.88 -10.77
N ALA A 304 -3.80 0.88 -9.59
CA ALA A 304 -3.59 1.90 -8.57
C ALA A 304 -2.16 1.87 -8.00
N ALA A 305 -1.57 0.68 -7.85
CA ALA A 305 -0.18 0.51 -7.44
C ALA A 305 0.80 1.11 -8.45
N LEU A 306 0.57 0.85 -9.74
CA LEU A 306 1.37 1.43 -10.82
C LEU A 306 1.22 2.96 -10.87
N GLU A 307 0.00 3.48 -10.70
CA GLU A 307 -0.25 4.93 -10.63
C GLU A 307 0.46 5.57 -9.44
N LEU A 308 0.47 4.92 -8.29
CA LEU A 308 1.24 5.37 -7.13
C LEU A 308 2.74 5.38 -7.41
N LEU A 309 3.29 4.35 -8.05
CA LEU A 309 4.70 4.35 -8.44
C LEU A 309 5.02 5.49 -9.41
N LYS A 310 4.14 5.78 -10.37
CA LYS A 310 4.29 6.90 -11.31
C LYS A 310 4.29 8.25 -10.59
N SER A 311 3.38 8.46 -9.64
CA SER A 311 3.29 9.75 -8.91
C SER A 311 4.54 10.03 -8.07
N LEU A 312 5.17 8.99 -7.53
CA LEU A 312 6.44 9.07 -6.80
C LEU A 312 7.63 9.39 -7.71
N LEU A 313 7.55 9.05 -9.01
CA LEU A 313 8.58 9.27 -10.03
C LEU A 313 8.23 10.42 -11.00
N LYS A 314 7.40 11.37 -10.56
CA LYS A 314 6.88 12.47 -11.38
C LYS A 314 7.92 13.35 -12.09
N GLU A 315 9.16 13.41 -11.57
CA GLU A 315 10.26 14.18 -12.18
C GLU A 315 10.93 13.40 -13.34
N THR A 316 10.63 12.10 -13.47
CA THR A 316 11.14 11.21 -14.52
C THR A 316 10.03 10.26 -15.00
N PRO A 317 8.88 10.75 -15.50
CA PRO A 317 7.72 9.92 -15.83
C PRO A 317 8.02 8.95 -16.98
N GLU A 318 8.89 9.33 -17.92
CA GLU A 318 9.27 8.52 -19.08
C GLU A 318 9.97 7.21 -18.67
N ARG A 319 10.53 7.17 -17.46
CA ARG A 319 11.19 5.98 -16.92
C ARG A 319 10.21 4.82 -16.75
N VAL A 320 9.04 5.10 -16.19
CA VAL A 320 8.00 4.08 -16.03
C VAL A 320 7.42 3.69 -17.38
N GLU A 321 7.28 4.63 -18.31
CA GLU A 321 6.79 4.36 -19.66
C GLU A 321 7.72 3.46 -20.46
N ARG A 322 9.04 3.70 -20.40
CA ARG A 322 10.06 2.89 -21.08
C ARG A 322 10.18 1.47 -20.51
N GLU A 323 9.99 1.33 -19.20
CA GLU A 323 10.16 0.06 -18.48
C GLU A 323 8.81 -0.45 -17.92
N LEU A 324 7.69 -0.26 -18.64
CA LEU A 324 6.34 -0.53 -18.12
C LEU A 324 6.14 -1.97 -17.61
N ALA A 325 6.62 -2.97 -18.36
CA ALA A 325 6.54 -4.37 -17.94
C ALA A 325 7.30 -4.61 -16.62
N VAL A 326 8.46 -3.98 -16.46
CA VAL A 326 9.28 -4.09 -15.25
C VAL A 326 8.68 -3.30 -14.09
N ALA A 327 8.02 -2.16 -14.38
CA ALA A 327 7.28 -1.40 -13.37
C ALA A 327 6.15 -2.23 -12.76
N ASN A 328 5.42 -2.98 -13.59
CA ASN A 328 4.39 -3.92 -13.14
C ASN A 328 4.99 -5.04 -12.28
N GLN A 329 6.09 -5.67 -12.73
CA GLN A 329 6.80 -6.68 -11.94
C GLN A 329 7.32 -6.14 -10.61
N LEU A 330 7.78 -4.89 -10.58
CA LEU A 330 8.20 -4.24 -9.34
C LEU A 330 7.04 -4.02 -8.37
N CYS A 331 5.88 -3.59 -8.87
CA CYS A 331 4.67 -3.45 -8.06
C CYS A 331 4.22 -4.80 -7.51
N GLU A 332 4.24 -5.84 -8.34
CA GLU A 332 3.92 -7.22 -7.95
C GLU A 332 4.91 -7.76 -6.91
N TRP A 333 6.21 -7.52 -7.08
CA TRP A 333 7.24 -7.95 -6.14
C TRP A 333 7.02 -7.35 -4.75
N LEU A 334 6.61 -6.07 -4.71
CA LEU A 334 6.24 -5.31 -3.52
C LEU A 334 4.85 -5.70 -2.98
N GLY A 335 4.16 -6.64 -3.63
CA GLY A 335 2.83 -7.13 -3.25
C GLY A 335 1.76 -6.04 -3.30
N TYR A 336 1.96 -5.00 -4.12
CA TYR A 336 1.04 -3.87 -4.23
C TYR A 336 0.81 -3.12 -2.89
N LEU A 337 1.74 -3.26 -1.93
CA LEU A 337 1.68 -2.58 -0.65
C LEU A 337 2.05 -1.09 -0.81
N PRO A 338 1.17 -0.13 -0.45
CA PRO A 338 1.46 1.30 -0.54
C PRO A 338 2.80 1.71 0.08
N LEU A 339 3.09 1.24 1.30
CA LEU A 339 4.36 1.56 1.96
C LEU A 339 5.57 1.02 1.20
N GLY A 340 5.48 -0.17 0.61
CA GLY A 340 6.58 -0.71 -0.20
C GLY A 340 6.83 0.11 -1.45
N LEU A 341 5.74 0.53 -2.12
CA LEU A 341 5.79 1.41 -3.28
C LEU A 341 6.38 2.77 -2.94
N GLU A 342 5.98 3.37 -1.82
CA GLU A 342 6.49 4.67 -1.35
C GLU A 342 7.98 4.60 -1.01
N LEU A 343 8.39 3.59 -0.24
CA LEU A 343 9.79 3.37 0.14
C LEU A 343 10.70 3.18 -1.08
N VAL A 344 10.31 2.32 -2.02
CA VAL A 344 11.07 2.09 -3.25
C VAL A 344 11.00 3.29 -4.20
N GLY A 345 9.82 3.88 -4.39
CA GLY A 345 9.61 5.04 -5.26
C GLY A 345 10.44 6.24 -4.81
N CYS A 346 10.43 6.60 -3.52
CA CYS A 346 11.28 7.65 -2.97
C CYS A 346 12.78 7.31 -3.04
N TYR A 347 13.15 6.02 -2.96
CA TYR A 347 14.54 5.59 -3.15
C TYR A 347 15.01 5.77 -4.60
N LEU A 348 14.12 5.50 -5.57
CA LEU A 348 14.34 5.64 -7.00
C LEU A 348 14.31 7.11 -7.46
N ALA A 349 13.41 7.93 -6.92
CA ALA A 349 13.30 9.36 -7.24
C ALA A 349 14.61 10.12 -6.95
N ARG A 350 15.35 9.70 -5.92
CA ARG A 350 16.67 10.27 -5.57
C ARG A 350 17.83 9.72 -6.41
N ARG A 351 17.58 8.76 -7.30
CA ARG A 351 18.57 8.07 -8.14
C ARG A 351 18.05 7.96 -9.58
N PRO A 352 18.06 9.08 -10.32
CA PRO A 352 17.52 9.12 -11.68
C PRO A 352 18.24 8.14 -12.63
N ASP A 353 19.53 7.86 -12.39
CA ASP A 353 20.34 6.96 -13.24
C ASP A 353 20.16 5.46 -12.94
N LEU A 354 19.56 5.11 -11.80
CA LEU A 354 19.24 3.72 -11.47
C LEU A 354 18.02 3.33 -12.30
N SER A 355 18.01 2.23 -13.07
CA SER A 355 16.84 1.80 -13.85
C SER A 355 15.81 1.02 -12.99
N LEU A 356 14.58 0.82 -13.47
CA LEU A 356 13.60 -0.03 -12.75
C LEU A 356 14.06 -1.49 -12.71
N ALA A 357 14.59 -2.00 -13.83
CA ALA A 357 15.13 -3.37 -13.91
C ALA A 357 16.34 -3.61 -12.99
N GLN A 358 17.19 -2.60 -12.81
CA GLN A 358 18.28 -2.68 -11.83
C GLN A 358 17.76 -2.69 -10.39
N MET A 359 16.70 -1.93 -10.10
CA MET A 359 16.09 -1.92 -8.78
C MET A 359 15.42 -3.26 -8.45
N LEU A 360 14.64 -3.81 -9.39
CA LEU A 360 13.99 -5.11 -9.24
C LEU A 360 15.01 -6.22 -8.96
N ARG A 361 16.09 -6.30 -9.77
CA ARG A 361 17.18 -7.26 -9.52
C ARG A 361 17.80 -7.15 -8.13
N ARG A 362 18.03 -5.92 -7.65
CA ARG A 362 18.57 -5.71 -6.29
C ARG A 362 17.61 -6.15 -5.19
N LEU A 363 16.31 -6.02 -5.41
CA LEU A 363 15.29 -6.52 -4.49
C LEU A 363 15.21 -8.04 -4.53
N GLU A 364 15.31 -8.66 -5.70
CA GLU A 364 15.37 -10.13 -5.84
C GLU A 364 16.62 -10.71 -5.17
N GLU A 365 17.77 -10.06 -5.32
CA GLU A 365 19.04 -10.50 -4.71
C GLU A 365 19.07 -10.33 -3.18
N LYS A 366 18.56 -9.21 -2.67
CA LYS A 366 18.70 -8.85 -1.24
C LYS A 366 17.44 -9.07 -0.41
N GLY A 367 16.31 -9.40 -1.05
CA GLY A 367 15.02 -9.56 -0.38
C GLY A 367 14.62 -8.33 0.44
N LEU A 368 14.05 -8.58 1.62
CA LEU A 368 13.63 -7.54 2.55
C LEU A 368 14.80 -6.81 3.22
N ASN A 369 16.02 -7.33 3.13
CA ASN A 369 17.23 -6.69 3.68
C ASN A 369 17.71 -5.51 2.83
N HIS A 370 17.13 -5.27 1.65
CA HIS A 370 17.49 -4.13 0.82
C HIS A 370 17.21 -2.79 1.55
N VAL A 371 18.19 -1.88 1.51
CA VAL A 371 18.16 -0.60 2.25
C VAL A 371 16.94 0.27 1.93
N SER A 372 16.41 0.17 0.71
CA SER A 372 15.22 0.94 0.31
C SER A 372 13.98 0.61 1.16
N LEU A 373 13.86 -0.61 1.68
CA LEU A 373 12.68 -1.07 2.41
C LEU A 373 12.79 -0.87 3.93
N ASN A 374 13.99 -0.56 4.43
CA ASN A 374 14.30 -0.57 5.87
C ASN A 374 14.60 0.81 6.45
N GLN A 375 14.81 1.82 5.61
CA GLN A 375 15.17 3.17 6.05
C GLN A 375 14.12 4.19 5.57
N PRO A 376 12.95 4.27 6.24
CA PRO A 376 12.05 5.39 6.03
C PRO A 376 12.82 6.69 6.33
N LYS A 377 12.73 7.66 5.44
CA LYS A 377 13.37 8.97 5.59
C LYS A 377 12.34 9.99 6.05
N ALA A 378 12.80 11.16 6.52
CA ALA A 378 11.95 12.23 7.07
C ALA A 378 10.83 12.73 6.14
N GLU A 379 10.87 12.41 4.85
CA GLU A 379 9.84 12.75 3.87
C GLU A 379 8.68 11.75 3.83
N ILE A 380 8.78 10.61 4.53
CA ILE A 380 7.78 9.53 4.57
C ILE A 380 7.15 9.50 5.97
N THR A 381 5.84 9.33 6.07
CA THR A 381 5.10 9.29 7.34
C THR A 381 5.30 8.00 8.13
N ALA A 382 5.70 6.92 7.45
CA ALA A 382 5.96 5.64 8.09
C ALA A 382 7.20 5.70 8.99
N GLU A 383 7.02 5.33 10.26
CA GLU A 383 8.10 5.29 11.26
C GLU A 383 9.03 4.08 11.09
N LEU A 384 8.54 3.00 10.50
CA LEU A 384 9.22 1.72 10.39
C LEU A 384 9.26 1.26 8.92
N GLY A 385 10.37 0.62 8.55
CA GLY A 385 10.45 -0.16 7.32
C GLY A 385 9.59 -1.43 7.39
N ILE A 386 9.49 -2.12 6.25
CA ILE A 386 8.60 -3.30 6.13
C ILE A 386 9.03 -4.42 7.08
N ALA A 387 10.31 -4.81 7.05
CA ALA A 387 10.83 -5.87 7.89
C ALA A 387 10.66 -5.55 9.39
N ALA A 388 10.96 -4.32 9.79
CA ALA A 388 10.78 -3.88 11.17
C ALA A 388 9.30 -3.92 11.63
N SER A 389 8.36 -3.58 10.76
CA SER A 389 6.94 -3.68 11.09
C SER A 389 6.46 -5.15 11.22
N LEU A 390 7.02 -6.07 10.44
CA LEU A 390 6.72 -7.51 10.52
C LEU A 390 7.37 -8.14 11.76
N GLU A 391 8.57 -7.67 12.13
CA GLU A 391 9.30 -8.13 13.31
C GLU A 391 8.52 -7.88 14.61
N LEU A 392 7.74 -6.80 14.68
CA LEU A 392 6.88 -6.54 15.84
C LEU A 392 5.82 -7.63 16.01
N SER A 393 5.12 -8.00 14.93
CA SER A 393 4.13 -9.08 14.95
C SER A 393 4.80 -10.44 15.19
N TRP A 394 5.98 -10.67 14.63
CA TRP A 394 6.73 -11.91 14.85
C TRP A 394 7.08 -12.16 16.32
N LYS A 395 7.46 -11.11 17.06
CA LYS A 395 7.83 -11.20 18.47
C LYS A 395 6.66 -11.46 19.42
N GLU A 396 5.43 -11.21 18.97
CA GLU A 396 4.22 -11.53 19.73
C GLU A 396 3.82 -13.00 19.60
N LEU A 397 4.36 -13.72 18.59
CA LEU A 397 4.08 -15.13 18.37
C LEU A 397 4.85 -16.02 19.34
N ASP A 398 4.17 -17.05 19.85
CA ASP A 398 4.84 -18.17 20.50
C ASP A 398 5.63 -19.03 19.49
N ASN A 399 6.49 -19.91 20.01
CA ASN A 399 7.38 -20.73 19.19
C ASN A 399 6.63 -21.64 18.20
N GLN A 400 5.48 -22.18 18.61
CA GLN A 400 4.66 -23.06 17.76
C GLN A 400 4.04 -22.26 16.60
N THR A 401 3.58 -21.05 16.87
CA THR A 401 3.01 -20.16 15.85
C THR A 401 4.07 -19.65 14.89
N GLN A 402 5.28 -19.39 15.38
CA GLN A 402 6.45 -19.10 14.54
C GLN A 402 6.78 -20.28 13.61
N GLN A 403 6.79 -21.52 14.12
CA GLN A 403 7.03 -22.72 13.31
C GLN A 403 5.97 -22.88 12.20
N LEU A 404 4.69 -22.70 12.52
CA LEU A 404 3.62 -22.75 11.51
C LEU A 404 3.79 -21.65 10.46
N GLY A 405 4.11 -20.42 10.86
CA GLY A 405 4.39 -19.32 9.93
C GLY A 405 5.53 -19.66 8.97
N CYS A 406 6.64 -20.19 9.49
CA CYS A 406 7.77 -20.65 8.70
C CYS A 406 7.38 -21.80 7.76
N LEU A 407 6.56 -22.76 8.20
CA LEU A 407 6.02 -23.83 7.36
C LEU A 407 5.21 -23.28 6.18
N LEU A 408 4.27 -22.36 6.47
CA LEU A 408 3.42 -21.73 5.46
C LEU A 408 4.24 -20.95 4.42
N SER A 409 5.41 -20.43 4.80
CA SER A 409 6.30 -19.70 3.88
C SER A 409 6.84 -20.55 2.71
N MET A 410 6.80 -21.88 2.83
CA MET A 410 7.25 -22.82 1.80
C MET A 410 6.20 -23.11 0.73
N PHE A 411 4.91 -22.81 0.98
CA PHE A 411 3.86 -22.93 -0.03
C PHE A 411 4.02 -21.86 -1.11
N ALA A 412 3.41 -22.08 -2.29
CA ALA A 412 3.34 -21.05 -3.32
C ALA A 412 2.47 -19.87 -2.88
N LEU A 413 2.56 -18.72 -3.56
CA LEU A 413 1.71 -17.55 -3.32
C LEU A 413 0.24 -17.73 -3.77
N SER A 414 -0.10 -18.93 -4.24
CA SER A 414 -1.48 -19.31 -4.52
C SER A 414 -2.27 -19.53 -3.23
N PRO A 415 -3.62 -19.52 -3.29
CA PRO A 415 -4.44 -19.99 -2.18
C PRO A 415 -3.97 -21.38 -1.69
N ILE A 416 -3.82 -21.51 -0.38
CA ILE A 416 -3.33 -22.70 0.32
C ILE A 416 -4.54 -23.42 0.91
N PHE A 417 -4.77 -24.66 0.47
CA PHE A 417 -5.75 -25.53 1.10
C PHE A 417 -5.22 -26.02 2.44
N TRP A 418 -6.00 -25.82 3.50
CA TRP A 418 -5.56 -26.14 4.86
C TRP A 418 -5.29 -27.64 5.06
N SER A 419 -6.00 -28.50 4.35
CA SER A 419 -5.75 -29.95 4.34
C SER A 419 -4.32 -30.30 3.95
N GLU A 420 -3.71 -29.56 3.02
CA GLU A 420 -2.31 -29.78 2.64
C GLU A 420 -1.35 -29.41 3.77
N VAL A 421 -1.67 -28.36 4.53
CA VAL A 421 -0.88 -27.93 5.69
C VAL A 421 -0.97 -29.00 6.78
N GLU A 422 -2.17 -29.49 7.05
CA GLU A 422 -2.39 -30.58 8.01
C GLU A 422 -1.63 -31.86 7.64
N GLU A 423 -1.57 -32.24 6.36
CA GLU A 423 -0.80 -33.40 5.91
C GLU A 423 0.70 -33.24 6.18
N VAL A 424 1.25 -32.05 5.92
CA VAL A 424 2.65 -31.74 6.22
C VAL A 424 2.91 -31.81 7.73
N ILE A 425 2.00 -31.27 8.54
CA ILE A 425 2.11 -31.30 10.00
C ILE A 425 2.01 -32.72 10.56
N ARG A 426 1.05 -33.53 10.07
CA ARG A 426 0.96 -34.96 10.43
C ARG A 426 2.26 -35.69 10.12
N ARG A 427 2.87 -35.39 8.96
CA ARG A 427 4.15 -35.98 8.58
C ARG A 427 5.29 -35.52 9.47
N TYR A 428 5.32 -34.24 9.82
CA TYR A 428 6.30 -33.68 10.75
C TYR A 428 6.22 -34.36 12.12
N ILE A 429 5.01 -34.45 12.71
CA ILE A 429 4.76 -35.12 13.99
C ILE A 429 5.21 -36.58 13.93
N TYR A 430 4.89 -37.30 12.85
CA TYR A 430 5.33 -38.69 12.67
C TYR A 430 6.85 -38.84 12.66
N LEU A 431 7.59 -37.90 12.06
CA LEU A 431 9.04 -37.96 11.95
C LEU A 431 9.76 -37.54 13.24
N GLN A 432 9.24 -36.54 13.94
CA GLN A 432 9.89 -35.95 15.11
C GLN A 432 9.39 -36.52 16.44
N ASN A 433 8.25 -37.23 16.43
CA ASN A 433 7.56 -37.69 17.64
C ASN A 433 7.23 -36.53 18.61
N GLU A 434 7.15 -35.32 18.08
CA GLU A 434 6.83 -34.04 18.72
C GLU A 434 6.10 -33.15 17.71
N GLY A 435 5.21 -32.28 18.19
CA GLY A 435 4.53 -31.30 17.34
C GLY A 435 3.18 -30.87 17.91
N PHE A 436 2.29 -30.44 17.03
CA PHE A 436 1.01 -29.81 17.39
C PHE A 436 -0.06 -30.86 17.70
N SER A 437 -0.82 -30.67 18.77
CA SER A 437 -2.13 -31.32 18.86
C SER A 437 -3.11 -30.69 17.85
N PRO A 438 -4.20 -31.38 17.45
CA PRO A 438 -5.19 -30.80 16.54
C PRO A 438 -5.81 -29.49 17.07
N ASP A 439 -6.09 -29.44 18.38
CA ASP A 439 -6.66 -28.25 19.03
C ASP A 439 -5.64 -27.10 19.07
N GLU A 440 -4.36 -27.40 19.35
CA GLU A 440 -3.27 -26.41 19.27
C GLU A 440 -3.11 -25.83 17.85
N LEU A 441 -3.31 -26.65 16.80
CA LEU A 441 -3.16 -26.17 15.43
C LEU A 441 -4.23 -25.13 15.06
N GLU A 442 -5.45 -25.28 15.57
CA GLU A 442 -6.50 -24.29 15.37
C GLU A 442 -6.16 -22.95 16.05
N ASP A 443 -5.67 -23.00 17.29
CA ASP A 443 -5.25 -21.82 18.05
C ASP A 443 -4.06 -21.11 17.39
N VAL A 444 -3.03 -21.88 17.01
CA VAL A 444 -1.82 -21.38 16.33
C VAL A 444 -2.18 -20.75 14.97
N ARG A 445 -3.08 -21.36 14.20
CA ARG A 445 -3.64 -20.75 12.99
C ARG A 445 -4.39 -19.46 13.32
N GLY A 446 -5.22 -19.48 14.35
CA GLY A 446 -5.97 -18.32 14.84
C GLY A 446 -5.07 -17.15 15.20
N ASN A 447 -3.94 -17.41 15.85
CA ASN A 447 -2.95 -16.40 16.24
C ASN A 447 -2.29 -15.73 15.00
N LEU A 448 -1.94 -16.51 13.97
CA LEU A 448 -1.45 -15.94 12.71
C LEU A 448 -2.49 -15.05 12.02
N ILE A 449 -3.77 -15.43 12.05
CA ILE A 449 -4.87 -14.64 11.49
C ILE A 449 -5.14 -13.38 12.33
N ALA A 450 -5.04 -13.49 13.66
CA ALA A 450 -5.25 -12.39 14.60
C ALA A 450 -4.18 -11.30 14.46
N LEU A 451 -2.92 -11.70 14.21
CA LEU A 451 -1.84 -10.79 13.84
C LEU A 451 -1.78 -10.52 12.32
N HIS A 452 -2.75 -11.05 11.58
CA HIS A 452 -2.94 -10.86 10.15
C HIS A 452 -1.70 -11.25 9.31
N LEU A 453 -0.88 -12.16 9.80
CA LEU A 453 0.22 -12.79 9.05
C LEU A 453 -0.31 -13.87 8.10
N LEU A 454 -1.56 -14.33 8.31
CA LEU A 454 -2.28 -15.26 7.45
C LEU A 454 -3.68 -14.72 7.15
N GLU A 455 -4.07 -14.74 5.88
CA GLU A 455 -5.42 -14.37 5.44
C GLU A 455 -6.28 -15.62 5.28
N ARG A 456 -7.52 -15.57 5.74
CA ARG A 456 -8.54 -16.59 5.47
C ARG A 456 -9.41 -16.14 4.30
N ILE A 457 -9.35 -16.86 3.18
CA ILE A 457 -10.17 -16.58 1.99
C ILE A 457 -11.57 -17.17 2.18
N ASN A 458 -11.64 -18.42 2.65
CA ASN A 458 -12.88 -19.13 2.93
C ASN A 458 -12.66 -20.15 4.06
N GLU A 459 -13.60 -21.07 4.27
CA GLU A 459 -13.53 -21.98 5.42
C GLU A 459 -12.27 -22.86 5.45
N SER A 460 -11.77 -23.26 4.28
CA SER A 460 -10.68 -24.23 4.12
C SER A 460 -9.44 -23.66 3.42
N THR A 461 -9.50 -22.42 2.92
CA THR A 461 -8.46 -21.84 2.07
C THR A 461 -7.89 -20.57 2.67
N TYR A 462 -6.56 -20.48 2.66
CA TYR A 462 -5.79 -19.40 3.27
C TYR A 462 -4.79 -18.82 2.28
N ARG A 463 -4.22 -17.65 2.59
CA ARG A 463 -3.20 -17.01 1.75
C ARG A 463 -2.20 -16.24 2.59
N LEU A 464 -0.94 -16.26 2.14
CA LEU A 464 0.10 -15.35 2.62
C LEU A 464 0.28 -14.19 1.64
N HIS A 465 0.50 -13.01 2.18
CA HIS A 465 0.99 -11.90 1.38
C HIS A 465 2.44 -12.12 0.94
N SER A 466 2.81 -11.65 -0.24
CA SER A 466 4.14 -11.89 -0.83
C SER A 466 5.30 -11.41 0.04
N LEU A 467 5.17 -10.25 0.69
CA LEU A 467 6.18 -9.73 1.61
C LEU A 467 6.19 -10.46 2.97
N VAL A 468 5.03 -10.94 3.44
CA VAL A 468 4.95 -11.75 4.67
C VAL A 468 5.62 -13.10 4.42
N GLN A 469 5.34 -13.74 3.28
CA GLN A 469 6.00 -14.99 2.89
C GLN A 469 7.52 -14.84 2.82
N LYS A 470 8.03 -13.76 2.20
CA LYS A 470 9.48 -13.48 2.14
C LYS A 470 10.07 -13.34 3.54
N PHE A 471 9.43 -12.58 4.42
CA PHE A 471 9.85 -12.42 5.81
C PHE A 471 9.87 -13.74 6.58
N LEU A 472 8.81 -14.54 6.48
CA LEU A 472 8.72 -15.84 7.15
C LEU A 472 9.73 -16.85 6.59
N ARG A 473 10.07 -16.73 5.31
CA ARG A 473 11.13 -17.54 4.69
C ARG A 473 12.51 -17.18 5.21
N ASP A 474 12.79 -15.89 5.39
CA ASP A 474 14.03 -15.46 6.05
C ASP A 474 14.09 -16.02 7.49
N LYS A 475 12.98 -15.97 8.24
CA LYS A 475 12.89 -16.57 9.58
C LYS A 475 13.04 -18.08 9.61
N LEU A 476 12.60 -18.78 8.56
CA LEU A 476 12.75 -20.23 8.46
C LEU A 476 14.23 -20.66 8.41
N GLU A 477 15.11 -19.85 7.84
CA GLU A 477 16.55 -20.17 7.79
C GLU A 477 17.21 -20.10 9.17
N ASP A 478 16.70 -19.26 10.06
CA ASP A 478 17.18 -19.12 11.44
C ASP A 478 16.45 -20.04 12.45
N LEU A 479 15.41 -20.74 11.99
CA LEU A 479 14.56 -21.55 12.86
C LEU A 479 15.25 -22.89 13.21
N PRO A 480 15.36 -23.27 14.51
CA PRO A 480 16.04 -24.51 14.90
C PRO A 480 15.45 -25.77 14.25
N GLN A 481 14.11 -25.84 14.12
CA GLN A 481 13.39 -26.95 13.49
C GLN A 481 13.23 -26.81 11.97
N GLY A 482 13.95 -25.87 11.35
CA GLY A 482 13.76 -25.53 9.94
C GLY A 482 14.09 -26.68 8.98
N ILE A 483 15.10 -27.50 9.29
CA ILE A 483 15.49 -28.65 8.48
C ILE A 483 14.40 -29.72 8.51
N GLU A 484 13.89 -30.03 9.70
CA GLU A 484 12.86 -31.03 9.93
C GLU A 484 11.54 -30.63 9.25
N LEU A 485 11.16 -29.35 9.31
CA LEU A 485 10.01 -28.82 8.59
C LEU A 485 10.19 -28.93 7.07
N LYS A 486 11.35 -28.55 6.54
CA LYS A 486 11.68 -28.68 5.11
C LYS A 486 11.59 -30.14 4.65
N GLN A 487 12.09 -31.08 5.44
CA GLN A 487 12.00 -32.52 5.15
C GLN A 487 10.55 -33.03 5.17
N ALA A 488 9.76 -32.66 6.16
CA ALA A 488 8.35 -33.03 6.23
C ALA A 488 7.58 -32.49 5.02
N PHE A 489 7.78 -31.21 4.67
CA PHE A 489 7.15 -30.57 3.51
C PHE A 489 7.52 -31.27 2.19
N ALA A 490 8.81 -31.50 1.96
CA ALA A 490 9.30 -32.17 0.76
C ALA A 490 8.75 -33.60 0.63
N ASN A 491 8.72 -34.36 1.73
CA ASN A 491 8.18 -35.72 1.74
C ASN A 491 6.68 -35.76 1.44
N THR A 492 5.89 -34.84 2.01
CA THR A 492 4.45 -34.76 1.72
C THR A 492 4.22 -34.39 0.26
N LYS A 493 4.92 -33.39 -0.27
CA LYS A 493 4.79 -33.01 -1.69
C LYS A 493 5.27 -34.09 -2.66
N PHE A 494 6.28 -34.86 -2.29
CA PHE A 494 6.74 -36.02 -3.07
C PHE A 494 5.72 -37.18 -3.03
N ASN A 495 5.16 -37.50 -1.86
CA ASN A 495 4.17 -38.56 -1.72
C ASN A 495 2.84 -38.21 -2.38
N PHE A 496 2.43 -36.93 -2.38
CA PHE A 496 1.25 -36.46 -3.11
C PHE A 496 1.39 -36.71 -4.62
N ARG A 497 2.57 -36.44 -5.21
CA ARG A 497 2.86 -36.79 -6.62
C ARG A 497 2.81 -38.30 -6.86
N ARG A 498 3.30 -39.12 -5.93
CA ARG A 498 3.24 -40.58 -6.06
C ARG A 498 1.82 -41.15 -5.96
N ALA A 499 0.97 -40.58 -5.11
CA ALA A 499 -0.42 -41.01 -4.96
C ALA A 499 -1.29 -40.68 -6.17
N THR A 500 -0.86 -39.73 -7.01
CA THR A 500 -1.54 -39.27 -8.23
C THR A 500 -0.86 -39.77 -9.51
N THR A 501 -0.17 -40.91 -9.45
CA THR A 501 0.53 -41.48 -10.60
C THR A 501 0.20 -42.96 -10.72
N LEU A 502 -0.37 -43.35 -11.87
CA LEU A 502 -0.68 -44.72 -12.24
C LEU A 502 0.54 -45.38 -12.90
N TYR A 503 0.78 -46.65 -12.55
CA TYR A 503 1.87 -47.44 -13.11
C TYR A 503 1.30 -48.66 -13.84
N PHE A 504 1.66 -48.81 -15.12
CA PHE A 504 1.26 -49.94 -15.93
C PHE A 504 2.49 -50.71 -16.42
N ASN A 505 2.45 -52.03 -16.32
CA ASN A 505 3.33 -52.91 -17.09
C ASN A 505 2.83 -52.93 -18.53
N ALA A 506 3.64 -52.41 -19.46
CA ALA A 506 3.35 -52.38 -20.88
C ALA A 506 4.13 -53.47 -21.62
N LEU A 507 3.44 -54.23 -22.46
CA LEU A 507 4.00 -55.36 -23.19
C LEU A 507 3.53 -55.36 -24.65
N LEU A 508 4.47 -55.39 -25.57
CA LEU A 508 4.23 -55.52 -27.01
C LEU A 508 4.52 -56.95 -27.46
N LYS A 509 3.53 -57.61 -28.05
CA LYS A 509 3.61 -58.96 -28.61
C LYS A 509 3.20 -58.96 -30.08
N ILE A 510 3.75 -59.89 -30.84
CA ILE A 510 3.34 -60.17 -32.21
C ILE A 510 3.18 -61.67 -32.41
N VAL A 511 2.10 -62.07 -33.07
CA VAL A 511 1.77 -63.48 -33.30
C VAL A 511 1.18 -63.65 -34.71
N PRO A 512 1.78 -64.50 -35.58
CA PRO A 512 3.09 -65.15 -35.44
C PRO A 512 4.26 -64.17 -35.66
N ASP A 513 5.40 -64.45 -35.04
CA ASP A 513 6.68 -63.73 -35.14
C ASP A 513 7.53 -64.15 -36.37
N ILE A 514 7.12 -65.23 -37.04
CA ILE A 514 7.67 -65.69 -38.32
C ILE A 514 6.52 -65.98 -39.29
N LEU A 515 6.52 -65.35 -40.47
CA LEU A 515 5.45 -65.52 -41.47
C LEU A 515 5.94 -65.35 -42.91
N PRO A 516 5.25 -65.92 -43.93
CA PRO A 516 5.58 -65.67 -45.33
C PRO A 516 5.07 -64.30 -45.81
N ILE A 517 5.59 -63.82 -46.94
CA ILE A 517 5.02 -62.67 -47.67
C ILE A 517 3.53 -62.94 -47.96
N GLY A 518 2.67 -61.95 -47.68
CA GLY A 518 1.21 -62.08 -47.80
C GLY A 518 0.55 -62.79 -46.60
N GLY A 519 1.32 -63.29 -45.64
CA GLY A 519 0.79 -63.78 -44.38
C GLY A 519 0.27 -62.64 -43.50
N GLU A 520 -0.72 -62.97 -42.66
CA GLU A 520 -1.30 -62.07 -41.68
C GLU A 520 -0.65 -62.30 -40.30
N SER A 521 -0.47 -61.23 -39.55
CA SER A 521 0.01 -61.24 -38.16
C SER A 521 -0.76 -60.24 -37.32
N GLU A 522 -0.90 -60.54 -36.04
CA GLU A 522 -1.56 -59.68 -35.06
C GLU A 522 -0.52 -59.10 -34.09
N VAL A 523 -0.48 -57.77 -33.99
CA VAL A 523 0.29 -57.05 -32.98
C VAL A 523 -0.62 -56.71 -31.81
N VAL A 524 -0.24 -57.17 -30.62
CA VAL A 524 -1.01 -56.99 -29.39
C VAL A 524 -0.22 -56.15 -28.39
N VAL A 525 -0.81 -55.05 -27.93
CA VAL A 525 -0.31 -54.22 -26.83
C VAL A 525 -1.15 -54.51 -25.60
N CYS A 526 -0.50 -55.00 -24.55
CA CYS A 526 -1.11 -55.25 -23.24
C CYS A 526 -0.64 -54.22 -22.22
N LEU A 527 -1.57 -53.62 -21.48
CA LEU A 527 -1.31 -52.76 -20.34
C LEU A 527 -1.93 -53.39 -19.09
N SER A 528 -1.10 -53.79 -18.13
CA SER A 528 -1.57 -54.35 -16.86
C SER A 528 -1.13 -53.47 -15.68
N PRO A 529 -2.02 -53.14 -14.72
CA PRO A 529 -1.66 -52.33 -13.56
C PRO A 529 -0.54 -52.98 -12.73
N THR A 530 0.38 -52.19 -12.17
CA THR A 530 1.49 -52.71 -11.36
C THR A 530 1.91 -51.78 -10.23
N ASN A 531 2.58 -52.34 -9.22
CA ASN A 531 3.14 -51.61 -8.08
C ASN A 531 4.68 -51.73 -8.07
N ILE A 532 5.37 -51.03 -9.00
CA ILE A 532 6.83 -50.70 -9.07
C ILE A 532 7.88 -51.84 -8.84
N ASN A 533 7.51 -53.05 -8.40
CA ASN A 533 8.44 -54.06 -7.89
C ASN A 533 8.56 -55.33 -8.76
N ASP A 534 7.92 -55.40 -9.94
CA ASP A 534 7.89 -56.62 -10.75
C ASP A 534 8.79 -56.52 -12.00
N SER A 535 9.86 -57.31 -12.01
CA SER A 535 11.09 -57.03 -12.77
C SER A 535 11.21 -57.77 -14.12
N LYS A 536 10.19 -57.71 -15.00
CA LYS A 536 10.32 -58.23 -16.38
C LYS A 536 9.58 -57.45 -17.49
N ALA A 537 8.85 -56.37 -17.17
CA ALA A 537 8.12 -55.56 -18.16
C ALA A 537 8.52 -54.08 -18.09
N TYR A 538 8.29 -53.33 -19.16
CA TYR A 538 8.47 -51.87 -19.16
C TYR A 538 7.36 -51.23 -18.34
N VAL A 539 7.71 -50.39 -17.38
CA VAL A 539 6.75 -49.66 -16.54
C VAL A 539 6.45 -48.31 -17.20
N LEU A 540 5.20 -48.11 -17.61
CA LEU A 540 4.65 -46.85 -18.09
C LEU A 540 4.10 -46.05 -16.90
N GLU A 541 4.56 -44.81 -16.77
CA GLU A 541 4.14 -43.87 -15.73
C GLU A 541 3.18 -42.83 -16.34
N VAL A 542 1.97 -42.73 -15.78
CA VAL A 542 0.94 -41.78 -16.23
C VAL A 542 0.38 -41.03 -15.03
N SER A 543 0.38 -39.69 -15.05
CA SER A 543 -0.15 -38.91 -13.93
C SER A 543 -1.67 -38.88 -13.98
N GLU A 544 -2.35 -39.10 -12.85
CA GLU A 544 -3.82 -39.02 -12.73
C GLU A 544 -4.39 -37.66 -13.17
N ILE A 545 -3.60 -36.59 -13.09
CA ILE A 545 -4.00 -35.26 -13.58
C ILE A 545 -4.13 -35.26 -15.11
N GLU A 546 -3.35 -36.09 -15.80
CA GLU A 546 -3.42 -36.32 -17.24
C GLU A 546 -4.47 -37.37 -17.62
N THR A 547 -5.13 -38.03 -16.65
CA THR A 547 -6.07 -39.12 -16.93
C THR A 547 -7.55 -38.75 -16.76
N VAL A 548 -7.86 -37.56 -16.24
CA VAL A 548 -9.26 -37.12 -16.08
C VAL A 548 -9.88 -36.81 -17.44
N GLY A 549 -10.48 -37.82 -18.06
CA GLY A 549 -11.20 -37.71 -19.34
C GLY A 549 -10.34 -37.91 -20.59
N ASP A 550 -9.07 -38.26 -20.45
CA ASP A 550 -8.14 -38.50 -21.57
C ASP A 550 -7.88 -40.00 -21.81
N GLU A 551 -7.65 -40.38 -23.07
CA GLU A 551 -7.32 -41.74 -23.49
C GLU A 551 -5.81 -41.87 -23.77
N LEU A 552 -5.24 -43.05 -23.51
CA LEU A 552 -3.88 -43.39 -23.96
C LEU A 552 -3.91 -43.75 -25.44
N ASN A 553 -3.35 -42.89 -26.28
CA ASN A 553 -3.24 -43.10 -27.71
C ASN A 553 -2.02 -43.96 -28.03
N ILE A 554 -2.23 -45.03 -28.78
CA ILE A 554 -1.19 -45.95 -29.24
C ILE A 554 -1.08 -45.82 -30.76
N PHE A 555 0.12 -45.55 -31.24
CA PHE A 555 0.46 -45.51 -32.66
C PHE A 555 1.44 -46.63 -33.01
N ILE A 556 1.08 -47.47 -33.99
CA ILE A 556 1.94 -48.55 -34.48
C ILE A 556 2.64 -48.12 -35.77
N ASN A 557 3.96 -48.29 -35.79
CA ASN A 557 4.79 -48.14 -36.97
C ASN A 557 5.41 -49.50 -37.35
N ALA A 558 5.02 -50.04 -38.50
CA ALA A 558 5.45 -51.34 -39.00
C ALA A 558 5.89 -51.23 -40.49
N PRO A 559 7.12 -50.79 -40.76
CA PRO A 559 7.61 -50.59 -42.13
C PRO A 559 7.61 -51.91 -42.93
N GLY A 560 7.01 -51.95 -44.11
CA GLY A 560 6.96 -53.18 -44.91
C GLY A 560 5.77 -54.09 -44.59
N PHE A 561 4.84 -53.64 -43.75
CA PHE A 561 3.52 -54.23 -43.55
C PHE A 561 2.41 -53.29 -44.03
N GLN A 562 1.26 -53.85 -44.36
CA GLN A 562 0.00 -53.13 -44.59
C GLN A 562 -0.95 -53.38 -43.42
N PHE A 563 -1.51 -52.34 -42.83
CA PHE A 563 -2.52 -52.51 -41.79
C PHE A 563 -3.87 -52.86 -42.41
N ASN A 564 -4.51 -53.91 -41.88
CA ASN A 564 -5.86 -54.31 -42.28
C ASN A 564 -6.93 -53.39 -41.64
N SER A 565 -6.55 -52.64 -40.60
CA SER A 565 -7.34 -51.64 -39.88
C SER A 565 -6.55 -50.33 -39.70
N ASN A 566 -7.01 -49.43 -38.83
CA ASN A 566 -6.21 -48.27 -38.42
C ASN A 566 -4.94 -48.72 -37.70
N ASN A 567 -3.86 -47.94 -37.84
CA ASN A 567 -2.61 -48.12 -37.11
C ASN A 567 -2.57 -47.34 -35.78
N THR A 568 -3.72 -46.77 -35.39
CA THR A 568 -3.93 -46.04 -34.14
C THR A 568 -5.11 -46.63 -33.38
N THR A 569 -4.98 -46.70 -32.06
CA THR A 569 -6.12 -46.97 -31.16
C THR A 569 -5.94 -46.20 -29.86
N SER A 570 -7.02 -46.07 -29.11
CA SER A 570 -7.03 -45.36 -27.84
C SER A 570 -7.55 -46.30 -26.75
N LEU A 571 -6.92 -46.25 -25.59
CA LEU A 571 -7.25 -47.05 -24.41
C LEU A 571 -7.68 -46.13 -23.26
N PRO A 572 -8.80 -46.38 -22.58
CA PRO A 572 -9.27 -45.52 -21.50
C PRO A 572 -8.30 -45.49 -20.32
N LEU A 573 -8.12 -44.33 -19.69
CA LEU A 573 -7.26 -44.14 -18.50
C LEU A 573 -8.05 -43.70 -17.25
N ASP A 574 -9.35 -43.99 -17.17
CA ASP A 574 -10.16 -43.57 -16.02
C ASP A 574 -9.89 -44.38 -14.73
N SER A 575 -10.39 -43.87 -13.60
CA SER A 575 -10.25 -44.50 -12.28
C SER A 575 -10.86 -45.90 -12.19
N ASP A 576 -11.81 -46.23 -13.08
CA ASP A 576 -12.48 -47.53 -13.12
C ASP A 576 -11.65 -48.58 -13.88
N THR A 577 -10.82 -48.15 -14.84
CA THR A 577 -9.94 -49.02 -15.65
C THR A 577 -8.52 -49.14 -15.11
N ALA A 578 -8.13 -48.32 -14.13
CA ALA A 578 -6.82 -48.34 -13.48
C ALA A 578 -6.43 -49.69 -12.83
N ASN A 579 -7.40 -50.57 -12.55
CA ASN A 579 -7.19 -51.89 -11.95
C ASN A 579 -7.44 -53.07 -12.92
N ILE A 580 -7.68 -52.80 -14.20
CA ILE A 580 -8.03 -53.83 -15.20
C ILE A 580 -6.94 -53.88 -16.27
N THR A 581 -6.61 -55.09 -16.74
CA THR A 581 -5.70 -55.26 -17.88
C THR A 581 -6.39 -54.86 -19.17
N GLN A 582 -5.77 -53.98 -19.95
CA GLN A 582 -6.28 -53.49 -21.23
C GLN A 582 -5.48 -54.07 -22.40
N ILE A 583 -6.15 -54.27 -23.53
CA ILE A 583 -5.57 -54.94 -24.70
C ILE A 583 -5.97 -54.17 -25.96
N ALA A 584 -4.97 -53.85 -26.78
CA ALA A 584 -5.11 -53.27 -28.10
C ALA A 584 -4.51 -54.21 -29.15
N SER A 585 -5.27 -54.54 -30.20
CA SER A 585 -4.86 -55.45 -31.27
C SER A 585 -4.84 -54.76 -32.64
N PHE A 586 -3.81 -55.03 -33.44
CA PHE A 586 -3.64 -54.51 -34.79
C PHE A 586 -3.32 -55.64 -35.77
N ASN A 587 -4.13 -55.75 -36.82
CA ASN A 587 -3.94 -56.78 -37.84
C ASN A 587 -3.13 -56.23 -39.02
N LEU A 588 -2.09 -56.96 -39.42
CA LEU A 588 -1.10 -56.53 -40.39
C LEU A 588 -0.81 -57.65 -41.41
N THR A 589 -0.60 -57.26 -42.66
CA THR A 589 -0.20 -58.17 -43.75
C THR A 589 1.22 -57.85 -44.21
N ALA A 590 2.08 -58.86 -44.29
CA ALA A 590 3.48 -58.69 -44.67
C ALA A 590 3.66 -58.43 -46.18
N LEU A 591 4.40 -57.38 -46.55
CA LEU A 591 4.60 -56.99 -47.97
C LEU A 591 5.98 -57.32 -48.51
N ARG A 592 7.01 -57.41 -47.64
CA ARG A 592 8.41 -57.59 -48.05
C ARG A 592 9.13 -58.59 -47.16
N PRO A 593 10.04 -59.41 -47.70
CA PRO A 593 10.83 -60.34 -46.90
C PRO A 593 11.92 -59.63 -46.11
N GLY A 594 12.32 -60.21 -44.98
CA GLY A 594 13.37 -59.73 -44.09
C GLY A 594 12.92 -59.56 -42.64
N ILE A 595 13.87 -59.25 -41.76
CA ILE A 595 13.58 -58.92 -40.36
C ILE A 595 13.13 -57.46 -40.30
N THR A 596 11.96 -57.22 -39.72
CA THR A 596 11.35 -55.91 -39.60
C THR A 596 11.10 -55.58 -38.13
N LYS A 597 11.41 -54.34 -37.74
CA LYS A 597 11.07 -53.81 -36.42
C LYS A 597 9.69 -53.18 -36.44
N ILE A 598 8.83 -53.58 -35.50
CA ILE A 598 7.56 -52.93 -35.23
C ILE A 598 7.70 -52.10 -33.96
N LYS A 599 7.26 -50.84 -34.04
CA LYS A 599 7.28 -49.90 -32.91
C LYS A 599 5.86 -49.55 -32.49
N ALA A 600 5.62 -49.47 -31.18
CA ALA A 600 4.41 -48.94 -30.58
C ALA A 600 4.76 -47.69 -29.78
N GLU A 601 4.26 -46.54 -30.21
CA GLU A 601 4.43 -45.25 -29.52
C GLU A 601 3.20 -44.93 -28.69
N PHE A 602 3.41 -44.41 -27.48
CA PHE A 602 2.37 -44.10 -26.52
C PHE A 602 2.29 -42.60 -26.26
N TYR A 603 1.08 -42.05 -26.32
CA TYR A 603 0.79 -40.63 -26.12
C TYR A 603 -0.38 -40.45 -25.17
N CYS A 604 -0.34 -39.40 -24.36
CA CYS A 604 -1.46 -38.93 -23.56
C CYS A 604 -1.76 -37.49 -24.00
N GLY A 605 -2.92 -37.27 -24.64
CA GLY A 605 -3.13 -36.08 -25.47
C GLY A 605 -2.03 -35.93 -26.53
N ASP A 606 -1.38 -34.77 -26.58
CA ASP A 606 -0.23 -34.48 -27.46
C ASP A 606 1.14 -34.81 -26.81
N THR A 607 1.15 -35.37 -25.59
CA THR A 607 2.39 -35.63 -24.84
C THR A 607 2.91 -37.03 -25.11
N TYR A 608 4.11 -37.14 -25.71
CA TYR A 608 4.83 -38.40 -25.89
C TYR A 608 5.23 -39.00 -24.54
N LYS A 609 4.96 -40.29 -24.35
CA LYS A 609 5.34 -41.04 -23.13
C LYS A 609 6.53 -41.95 -23.37
N THR A 610 6.41 -42.89 -24.31
CA THR A 610 7.46 -43.90 -24.57
C THR A 610 7.24 -44.64 -25.89
N THR A 611 8.19 -45.50 -26.25
CA THR A 611 8.10 -46.42 -27.40
C THR A 611 8.54 -47.83 -27.00
N LEU A 612 7.75 -48.84 -27.37
CA LEU A 612 8.13 -50.25 -27.30
C LEU A 612 8.47 -50.77 -28.71
N GLU A 613 9.40 -51.71 -28.80
CA GLU A 613 9.81 -52.31 -30.08
C GLU A 613 9.83 -53.84 -30.00
N THR A 614 9.47 -54.49 -31.10
CA THR A 614 9.63 -55.94 -31.31
C THR A 614 10.07 -56.23 -32.74
N GLU A 615 10.60 -57.42 -33.00
CA GLU A 615 11.08 -57.85 -34.32
C GLU A 615 10.26 -59.03 -34.86
N VAL A 616 10.09 -59.04 -36.18
CA VAL A 616 9.33 -60.07 -36.91
C VAL A 616 10.12 -60.48 -38.14
N GLU A 617 10.20 -61.78 -38.39
CA GLU A 617 10.86 -62.33 -39.56
C GLU A 617 9.84 -62.66 -40.66
N VAL A 618 9.93 -61.95 -41.79
CA VAL A 618 9.13 -62.27 -42.98
C VAL A 618 9.96 -63.11 -43.93
N THR A 619 9.57 -64.36 -44.09
CA THR A 619 10.24 -65.30 -45.00
C THR A 619 9.80 -65.07 -46.45
N ALA A 620 10.75 -65.11 -47.37
CA ALA A 620 10.42 -65.16 -48.80
C ALA A 620 9.80 -66.54 -49.07
N GLY A 621 8.48 -66.61 -49.16
CA GLY A 621 7.76 -67.86 -49.39
C GLY A 621 8.35 -68.62 -50.58
N SER A 622 8.84 -69.82 -50.33
CA SER A 622 9.25 -70.76 -51.37
C SER A 622 8.02 -71.32 -52.07
N ASN A 623 7.74 -70.87 -53.29
CA ASN A 623 6.95 -71.65 -54.24
C ASN A 623 7.67 -71.75 -55.59
N ALA A 624 8.22 -72.94 -55.81
CA ALA A 624 8.18 -73.77 -57.01
C ALA A 624 8.26 -73.10 -58.39
N LYS A 625 9.32 -73.48 -59.12
CA LYS A 625 9.23 -73.77 -60.56
C LYS A 625 8.17 -74.87 -60.80
N MET A 626 7.45 -74.70 -61.91
CA MET A 626 6.46 -75.59 -62.56
C MET A 626 5.02 -75.48 -62.08
#